data_AF-A0A838F593-F1
#
_entry.id   AF-A0A838F593-F1
#
_cell.length_a   1.000
_cell.length_b   1.000
_cell.length_c   1.000
_cell.angle_alpha   90.00
_cell.angle_beta   90.00
_cell.angle_gamma   90.00
#
_symmetry.space_group_name_H-M   'P 1'
#
loop_
_entity.id
_entity.type
_entity.pdbx_description
1 polymer ?
#
loop_
_entity_poly.entity_id
_entity_poly.type
_entity_poly.pdbx_seq_one_letter_code
_entity_poly.pdbx_strand_id
1 'polypeptide(L)'
;MKTKLFLLLTLMLNCQFLLAKELVIISDLDETLRIANIENKAKAGLKLVSGVKPYQGLVKIFQEIKAKNPDAIFYYLSNSYPFLYKGDKWVAENDLPEGKVLQRCLKDKSDEFKPRKLKEIAAAHPYATFLMFGDNVEHDPKFYRKFLAETQIIDVQVFIRDARLIFTQEENMTYFQTEAQITDDLNMSEETSAAVRNLAFNKLVPKFLLKNLKKRLIKECKTAAVSCVESAERRVLEVIDQIRPVPELALVGNN
;
A
#
# COMPACT_ATOMS: atom_id res chain seq x y z
N MET A 1 -26.47 -12.64 -49.06
CA MET A 1 -26.00 -13.44 -47.90
C MET A 1 -24.62 -13.01 -47.40
N LYS A 2 -23.63 -12.79 -48.28
CA LYS A 2 -22.25 -12.41 -47.92
C LYS A 2 -22.11 -11.09 -47.16
N THR A 3 -22.93 -10.07 -47.47
CA THR A 3 -22.92 -8.76 -46.80
C THR A 3 -23.46 -8.79 -45.37
N LYS A 4 -24.48 -9.63 -45.07
CA LYS A 4 -24.99 -9.80 -43.70
C LYS A 4 -24.00 -10.54 -42.80
N LEU A 5 -23.27 -11.53 -43.36
CA LEU A 5 -22.23 -12.26 -42.63
C LEU A 5 -21.02 -11.39 -42.32
N PHE A 6 -20.62 -10.50 -43.26
CA PHE A 6 -19.52 -9.56 -43.05
C PHE A 6 -19.85 -8.51 -41.98
N LEU A 7 -21.10 -8.01 -41.95
CA LEU A 7 -21.56 -7.06 -40.92
C LEU A 7 -21.63 -7.70 -39.53
N LEU A 8 -21.99 -8.98 -39.44
CA LEU A 8 -22.03 -9.73 -38.17
C LEU A 8 -20.61 -9.98 -37.63
N LEU A 9 -19.66 -10.27 -38.53
CA LEU A 9 -18.27 -10.53 -38.17
C LEU A 9 -17.56 -9.25 -37.69
N THR A 10 -17.83 -8.09 -38.32
CA THR A 10 -17.32 -6.80 -37.83
C THR A 10 -18.00 -6.36 -36.54
N LEU A 11 -19.28 -6.68 -36.32
CA LEU A 11 -19.95 -6.41 -35.04
C LEU A 11 -19.36 -7.26 -33.90
N MET A 12 -19.02 -8.53 -34.16
CA MET A 12 -18.37 -9.39 -33.17
C MET A 12 -16.89 -9.05 -32.93
N LEU A 13 -16.15 -8.60 -33.95
CA LEU A 13 -14.76 -8.12 -33.77
C LEU A 13 -14.69 -6.80 -32.99
N ASN A 14 -15.67 -5.90 -33.15
CA ASN A 14 -15.74 -4.66 -32.39
C ASN A 14 -16.29 -4.84 -30.96
N CYS A 15 -16.90 -5.99 -30.64
CA CYS A 15 -17.39 -6.28 -29.30
C CYS A 15 -16.30 -6.83 -28.36
N GLN A 16 -15.11 -7.14 -28.89
CA GLN A 16 -13.95 -7.59 -28.10
C GLN A 16 -13.13 -6.44 -27.51
N PHE A 17 -13.41 -5.20 -27.90
CA PHE A 17 -12.68 -4.03 -27.44
C PHE A 17 -13.51 -3.27 -26.39
N LEU A 18 -12.91 -3.08 -25.21
CA LEU A 18 -13.39 -2.27 -24.07
C LEU A 18 -14.37 -2.91 -23.08
N LEU A 19 -14.08 -4.11 -22.56
CA LEU A 19 -14.31 -4.30 -21.13
C LEU A 19 -13.07 -3.79 -20.41
N ALA A 20 -13.11 -2.51 -20.02
CA ALA A 20 -12.11 -1.97 -19.10
C ALA A 20 -12.13 -2.85 -17.86
N LYS A 21 -10.98 -3.44 -17.55
CA LYS A 21 -10.86 -4.35 -16.42
C LYS A 21 -11.13 -3.58 -15.14
N GLU A 22 -12.05 -4.09 -14.33
CA GLU A 22 -12.38 -3.49 -13.03
C GLU A 22 -11.10 -3.40 -12.18
N LEU A 23 -10.89 -2.24 -11.55
CA LEU A 23 -9.75 -2.03 -10.65
C LEU A 23 -10.23 -2.11 -9.20
N VAL A 24 -9.69 -3.07 -8.46
CA VAL A 24 -10.00 -3.29 -7.05
C VAL A 24 -8.77 -2.99 -6.21
N ILE A 25 -8.90 -2.01 -5.31
CA ILE A 25 -7.87 -1.64 -4.34
C ILE A 25 -8.25 -2.26 -3.00
N ILE A 26 -7.34 -3.05 -2.43
CA ILE A 26 -7.49 -3.60 -1.09
C ILE A 26 -6.35 -3.07 -0.25
N SER A 27 -6.65 -2.37 0.84
CA SER A 27 -5.63 -1.88 1.76
C SER A 27 -5.91 -2.31 3.17
N ASP A 28 -4.88 -2.74 3.89
CA ASP A 28 -4.93 -2.70 5.33
C ASP A 28 -4.98 -1.24 5.83
N LEU A 29 -5.58 -1.03 6.99
CA LEU A 29 -5.63 0.27 7.63
C LEU A 29 -4.47 0.46 8.60
N ASP A 30 -4.37 -0.40 9.62
CA ASP A 30 -3.46 -0.21 10.74
C ASP A 30 -2.00 -0.48 10.32
N GLU A 31 -1.05 0.38 10.69
CA GLU A 31 0.36 0.39 10.22
C GLU A 31 0.59 0.54 8.70
N THR A 32 -0.44 0.43 7.87
CA THR A 32 -0.36 0.61 6.41
C THR A 32 -0.79 2.01 5.98
N LEU A 33 -2.06 2.36 6.17
CA LEU A 33 -2.60 3.71 5.90
C LEU A 33 -2.59 4.60 7.15
N ARG A 34 -2.65 3.98 8.33
CA ARG A 34 -2.83 4.61 9.63
C ARG A 34 -1.62 4.34 10.53
N ILE A 35 -1.00 5.39 11.07
CA ILE A 35 0.22 5.27 11.90
C ILE A 35 -0.15 4.85 13.34
N ALA A 36 -0.58 3.59 13.53
CA ALA A 36 -1.12 3.11 14.81
C ALA A 36 -0.03 2.83 15.88
N ASN A 37 1.24 2.68 15.50
CA ASN A 37 2.38 2.28 16.34
C ASN A 37 2.13 1.03 17.22
N ILE A 38 1.55 -0.03 16.64
CA ILE A 38 1.12 -1.27 17.31
C ILE A 38 2.30 -2.07 17.91
N GLU A 39 3.54 -1.85 17.49
CA GLU A 39 4.72 -2.55 18.04
C GLU A 39 4.87 -2.39 19.57
N ASN A 40 4.34 -1.32 20.17
CA ASN A 40 4.31 -1.14 21.62
C ASN A 40 2.95 -1.55 22.21
N LYS A 41 2.69 -2.86 22.29
CA LYS A 41 1.41 -3.47 22.70
C LYS A 41 0.78 -2.89 23.98
N ALA A 42 1.58 -2.43 24.95
CA ALA A 42 1.08 -1.82 26.19
C ALA A 42 0.62 -0.35 26.05
N LYS A 43 1.04 0.38 25.01
CA LYS A 43 0.64 1.77 24.70
C LYS A 43 -0.30 1.89 23.50
N ALA A 44 -0.49 0.82 22.74
CA ALA A 44 -1.35 0.77 21.56
C ALA A 44 -2.83 1.01 21.90
N GLY A 45 -3.34 0.47 23.01
CA GLY A 45 -4.74 0.60 23.42
C GLY A 45 -5.22 2.06 23.62
N LEU A 46 -4.36 2.94 24.11
CA LEU A 46 -4.68 4.36 24.34
C LEU A 46 -4.53 5.24 23.08
N LYS A 47 -3.64 4.86 22.14
CA LYS A 47 -3.42 5.60 20.89
C LYS A 47 -4.40 5.23 19.79
N LEU A 48 -5.08 4.09 19.90
CA LEU A 48 -6.07 3.65 18.92
C LEU A 48 -7.33 4.53 18.86
N VAL A 49 -7.55 5.44 19.81
CA VAL A 49 -8.89 6.02 20.04
C VAL A 49 -9.06 7.47 19.54
N SER A 50 -8.00 8.24 19.26
CA SER A 50 -8.13 9.57 18.62
C SER A 50 -6.79 10.16 18.16
N GLY A 51 -6.80 10.90 17.05
CA GLY A 51 -5.65 11.69 16.58
C GLY A 51 -4.57 10.90 15.82
N VAL A 52 -4.88 9.68 15.37
CA VAL A 52 -3.96 8.89 14.55
C VAL A 52 -3.95 9.44 13.13
N LYS A 53 -2.77 9.90 12.71
CA LYS A 53 -2.56 10.50 11.38
C LYS A 53 -2.43 9.43 10.31
N PRO A 54 -2.82 9.74 9.07
CA PRO A 54 -2.61 8.85 7.95
C PRO A 54 -1.20 9.03 7.38
N TYR A 55 -0.75 8.04 6.63
CA TYR A 55 0.37 8.16 5.72
C TYR A 55 -0.03 9.03 4.53
N GLN A 56 0.28 10.33 4.63
CA GLN A 56 -0.15 11.35 3.67
C GLN A 56 0.31 11.07 2.22
N GLY A 57 1.42 10.36 2.03
CA GLY A 57 1.85 9.93 0.70
C GLY A 57 0.85 8.94 0.08
N LEU A 58 0.37 7.96 0.86
CA LEU A 58 -0.61 6.98 0.39
C LEU A 58 -1.97 7.61 0.15
N VAL A 59 -2.37 8.59 0.96
CA VAL A 59 -3.61 9.36 0.70
C VAL A 59 -3.57 10.00 -0.68
N LYS A 60 -2.47 10.69 -1.03
CA LYS A 60 -2.29 11.30 -2.35
C LYS A 60 -2.30 10.26 -3.48
N ILE A 61 -1.60 9.14 -3.30
CA ILE A 61 -1.59 8.04 -4.27
C ILE A 61 -3.01 7.51 -4.48
N PHE A 62 -3.76 7.26 -3.42
CA PHE A 62 -5.11 6.69 -3.50
C PHE A 62 -6.09 7.67 -4.17
N GLN A 63 -5.99 8.96 -3.84
CA GLN A 63 -6.74 10.03 -4.50
C GLN A 63 -6.47 10.08 -6.00
N GLU A 64 -5.19 10.00 -6.41
CA GLU A 64 -4.86 9.98 -7.83
C GLU A 64 -5.34 8.71 -8.53
N ILE A 65 -5.20 7.54 -7.90
CA ILE A 65 -5.73 6.28 -8.43
C ILE A 65 -7.24 6.42 -8.69
N LYS A 66 -8.00 6.99 -7.74
CA LYS A 66 -9.44 7.24 -7.90
C LYS A 66 -9.74 8.28 -8.97
N ALA A 67 -8.94 9.34 -9.09
CA ALA A 67 -9.12 10.35 -10.13
C ALA A 67 -8.89 9.79 -11.54
N LYS A 68 -7.86 8.94 -11.71
CA LYS A 68 -7.56 8.25 -12.97
C LYS A 68 -8.55 7.12 -13.28
N ASN A 69 -9.14 6.51 -12.25
CA ASN A 69 -10.05 5.38 -12.37
C ASN A 69 -11.33 5.66 -11.54
N PRO A 70 -12.28 6.45 -12.06
CA PRO A 70 -13.49 6.83 -11.32
C PRO A 70 -14.31 5.63 -10.84
N ASP A 71 -14.26 4.51 -11.55
CA ASP A 71 -14.97 3.27 -11.21
C ASP A 71 -14.17 2.32 -10.30
N ALA A 72 -12.97 2.72 -9.86
CA ALA A 72 -12.16 1.91 -8.96
C ALA A 72 -12.88 1.69 -7.61
N ILE A 73 -12.81 0.45 -7.13
CA ILE A 73 -13.48 -0.01 -5.91
C ILE A 73 -12.45 -0.16 -4.80
N PHE A 74 -12.70 0.50 -3.67
CA PHE A 74 -11.81 0.48 -2.51
C PHE A 74 -12.38 -0.41 -1.41
N TYR A 75 -11.54 -1.33 -0.93
CA TYR A 75 -11.76 -2.13 0.28
C TYR A 75 -10.68 -1.81 1.30
N TYR A 76 -11.10 -1.45 2.49
CA TYR A 76 -10.22 -1.18 3.62
C TYR A 76 -10.41 -2.25 4.68
N LEU A 77 -9.36 -3.03 4.96
CA LEU A 77 -9.39 -4.09 5.96
C LEU A 77 -8.74 -3.62 7.25
N SER A 78 -9.22 -4.10 8.40
CA SER A 78 -8.54 -3.92 9.68
C SER A 78 -8.86 -5.07 10.63
N ASN A 79 -7.83 -5.57 11.32
CA ASN A 79 -7.99 -6.55 12.38
C ASN A 79 -8.51 -5.95 13.71
N SER A 80 -8.61 -4.62 13.78
CA SER A 80 -9.19 -3.91 14.91
C SER A 80 -10.70 -4.04 14.95
N TYR A 81 -11.27 -3.91 16.15
CA TYR A 81 -12.72 -3.94 16.34
C TYR A 81 -13.35 -2.54 16.18
N PRO A 82 -14.58 -2.42 15.67
CA PRO A 82 -15.30 -1.15 15.51
C PRO A 82 -15.58 -0.37 16.82
N PHE A 83 -15.40 -0.99 17.98
CA PHE A 83 -15.53 -0.31 19.27
C PHE A 83 -14.22 0.36 19.72
N LEU A 84 -13.07 -0.03 19.15
CA LEU A 84 -11.78 0.64 19.40
C LEU A 84 -11.67 1.92 18.59
N TYR A 85 -12.07 1.87 17.32
CA TYR A 85 -12.28 3.04 16.47
C TYR A 85 -13.21 2.71 15.31
N LYS A 86 -13.83 3.75 14.76
CA LYS A 86 -14.70 3.68 13.59
C LYS A 86 -13.87 3.85 12.33
N GLY A 87 -13.55 2.74 11.64
CA GLY A 87 -12.66 2.79 10.47
C GLY A 87 -13.27 3.53 9.29
N ASP A 88 -14.58 3.38 9.07
CA ASP A 88 -15.38 4.15 8.11
C ASP A 88 -15.28 5.66 8.35
N LYS A 89 -15.48 6.09 9.60
CA LYS A 89 -15.33 7.48 10.00
C LYS A 89 -13.89 7.97 9.81
N TRP A 90 -12.90 7.15 10.17
CA TRP A 90 -11.49 7.51 10.02
C TRP A 90 -11.10 7.67 8.54
N VAL A 91 -11.57 6.78 7.65
CA VAL A 91 -11.33 6.90 6.19
C VAL A 91 -11.92 8.22 5.67
N ALA A 92 -13.18 8.53 6.03
CA ALA A 92 -13.85 9.76 5.60
C ALA A 92 -13.18 11.03 6.15
N GLU A 93 -12.69 11.02 7.38
CA GLU A 93 -12.01 12.18 8.01
C GLU A 93 -10.59 12.43 7.49
N ASN A 94 -10.01 11.50 6.71
CA ASN A 94 -8.62 11.58 6.24
C ASN A 94 -8.51 11.63 4.71
N ASP A 95 -9.56 12.09 4.04
CA ASP A 95 -9.62 12.34 2.59
C ASP A 95 -9.24 11.13 1.72
N LEU A 96 -9.45 9.92 2.24
CA LEU A 96 -9.29 8.70 1.46
C LEU A 96 -10.50 8.53 0.52
N PRO A 97 -10.31 7.90 -0.66
CA PRO A 97 -11.43 7.54 -1.53
C PRO A 97 -12.52 6.77 -0.77
N GLU A 98 -13.77 7.03 -1.11
CA GLU A 98 -14.89 6.27 -0.54
C GLU A 98 -14.73 4.78 -0.87
N GLY A 99 -14.95 3.93 0.13
CA GLY A 99 -14.79 2.49 -0.01
C GLY A 99 -15.39 1.72 1.15
N LYS A 100 -15.45 0.39 1.00
CA LYS A 100 -16.01 -0.49 2.01
C LYS A 100 -14.97 -0.77 3.09
N VAL A 101 -15.24 -0.29 4.30
CA VAL A 101 -14.43 -0.63 5.48
C VAL A 101 -14.93 -1.93 6.12
N LEU A 102 -14.02 -2.89 6.28
CA LEU A 102 -14.28 -4.19 6.88
C LEU A 102 -13.38 -4.35 8.10
N GLN A 103 -14.00 -4.24 9.28
CA GLN A 103 -13.36 -4.47 10.57
C GLN A 103 -13.78 -5.81 11.16
N ARG A 104 -12.91 -6.37 12.00
CA ARG A 104 -13.12 -7.65 12.66
C ARG A 104 -14.28 -7.57 13.67
N CYS A 105 -15.08 -8.64 13.78
CA CYS A 105 -16.06 -8.78 14.87
C CYS A 105 -15.55 -9.70 15.97
N LEU A 106 -16.18 -9.68 17.16
CA LEU A 106 -15.73 -10.49 18.32
C LEU A 106 -15.69 -12.00 18.07
N LYS A 107 -16.44 -12.50 17.07
CA LYS A 107 -16.47 -13.92 16.70
C LYS A 107 -15.32 -14.32 15.76
N ASP A 108 -14.64 -13.35 15.16
CA ASP A 108 -13.58 -13.60 14.20
C ASP A 108 -12.22 -13.78 14.89
N LYS A 109 -11.51 -14.84 14.53
CA LYS A 109 -10.10 -14.98 14.90
C LYS A 109 -9.25 -14.00 14.08
N SER A 110 -8.21 -13.44 14.72
CA SER A 110 -7.34 -12.43 14.11
C SER A 110 -6.60 -12.94 12.87
N ASP A 111 -6.33 -14.25 12.81
CA ASP A 111 -5.64 -14.90 11.71
C ASP A 111 -6.56 -15.46 10.62
N GLU A 112 -7.88 -15.39 10.82
CA GLU A 112 -8.89 -15.89 9.87
C GLU A 112 -9.64 -14.77 9.15
N PHE A 113 -9.83 -13.61 9.81
CA PHE A 113 -10.63 -12.50 9.28
C PHE A 113 -10.13 -11.98 7.92
N LYS A 114 -8.89 -11.46 7.85
CA LYS A 114 -8.31 -10.92 6.61
C LYS A 114 -8.28 -11.98 5.49
N PRO A 115 -7.76 -13.22 5.70
CA PRO A 115 -7.79 -14.26 4.67
C PRO A 115 -9.18 -14.57 4.13
N ARG A 116 -10.20 -14.64 5.00
CA ARG A 116 -11.58 -14.88 4.57
C ARG A 116 -12.12 -13.72 3.74
N LYS A 117 -11.90 -12.47 4.17
CA LYS A 117 -12.34 -11.28 3.43
C LYS A 117 -11.67 -11.12 2.08
N LEU A 118 -10.38 -11.42 1.97
CA LEU A 118 -9.67 -11.44 0.69
C LEU A 118 -10.33 -12.41 -0.30
N LYS A 119 -10.66 -13.63 0.15
CA LYS A 119 -11.36 -14.62 -0.70
C LYS A 119 -12.76 -14.17 -1.10
N GLU A 120 -13.52 -13.60 -0.18
CA GLU A 120 -14.86 -13.05 -0.46
C GLU A 120 -14.80 -11.93 -1.51
N ILE A 121 -13.83 -11.01 -1.39
CA ILE A 121 -13.63 -9.92 -2.36
C ILE A 121 -13.20 -10.47 -3.72
N ALA A 122 -12.22 -11.39 -3.76
CA ALA A 122 -11.77 -12.03 -5.00
C ALA A 122 -12.91 -12.77 -5.73
N ALA A 123 -13.75 -13.48 -4.98
CA ALA A 123 -14.90 -14.18 -5.55
C ALA A 123 -15.96 -13.21 -6.13
N ALA A 124 -16.10 -12.02 -5.54
CA ALA A 124 -16.99 -10.98 -6.05
C ALA A 124 -16.42 -10.27 -7.30
N HIS A 125 -15.10 -10.31 -7.50
CA HIS A 125 -14.39 -9.59 -8.56
C HIS A 125 -13.42 -10.52 -9.34
N PRO A 126 -13.91 -11.60 -9.97
CA PRO A 126 -13.06 -12.67 -10.50
C PRO A 126 -12.18 -12.27 -11.69
N TYR A 127 -12.51 -11.16 -12.35
CA TYR A 127 -11.78 -10.65 -13.51
C TYR A 127 -11.11 -9.31 -13.26
N ALA A 128 -11.07 -8.82 -12.02
CA ALA A 128 -10.49 -7.53 -11.69
C ALA A 128 -8.95 -7.55 -11.71
N THR A 129 -8.37 -6.36 -11.85
CA THR A 129 -6.98 -6.07 -11.50
C THR A 129 -6.93 -5.67 -10.03
N PHE A 130 -6.03 -6.26 -9.26
CA PHE A 130 -5.93 -6.01 -7.82
C PHE A 130 -4.67 -5.21 -7.49
N LEU A 131 -4.85 -4.12 -6.74
CA LEU A 131 -3.75 -3.44 -6.05
C LEU A 131 -3.93 -3.67 -4.54
N MET A 132 -2.98 -4.38 -3.94
CA MET A 132 -3.06 -4.77 -2.54
C MET A 132 -2.00 -4.05 -1.72
N PHE A 133 -2.39 -3.42 -0.63
CA PHE A 133 -1.50 -2.66 0.26
C PHE A 133 -1.56 -3.25 1.67
N GLY A 134 -0.41 -3.46 2.29
CA GLY A 134 -0.31 -3.97 3.66
C GLY A 134 1.02 -3.59 4.30
N ASP A 135 1.31 -4.14 5.47
CA ASP A 135 2.56 -3.91 6.20
C ASP A 135 3.19 -5.20 6.72
N ASN A 136 4.47 -5.13 7.08
CA ASN A 136 5.19 -6.27 7.66
C ASN A 136 5.24 -6.27 9.21
N VAL A 137 4.51 -5.38 9.88
CA VAL A 137 4.31 -5.36 11.34
C VAL A 137 3.25 -6.38 11.76
N GLU A 138 2.23 -6.63 10.95
CA GLU A 138 1.26 -7.70 11.18
C GLU A 138 1.60 -8.98 10.38
N HIS A 139 0.60 -9.54 9.71
CA HIS A 139 0.63 -10.83 9.02
C HIS A 139 0.32 -10.69 7.53
N ASP A 140 0.30 -9.46 6.98
CA ASP A 140 -0.16 -9.21 5.62
C ASP A 140 0.67 -9.94 4.56
N PRO A 141 2.02 -9.95 4.58
CA PRO A 141 2.80 -10.75 3.63
C PRO A 141 2.40 -12.22 3.62
N LYS A 142 2.21 -12.81 4.81
CA LYS A 142 1.77 -14.20 4.96
C LYS A 142 0.37 -14.40 4.37
N PHE A 143 -0.56 -13.48 4.63
CA PHE A 143 -1.93 -13.57 4.13
C PHE A 143 -2.00 -13.38 2.61
N TYR A 144 -1.27 -12.42 2.07
CA TYR A 144 -1.21 -12.14 0.64
C TYR A 144 -0.53 -13.26 -0.12
N ARG A 145 0.58 -13.82 0.37
CA ARG A 145 1.19 -15.00 -0.25
C ARG A 145 0.22 -16.18 -0.31
N LYS A 146 -0.46 -16.46 0.81
CA LYS A 146 -1.46 -17.54 0.86
C LYS A 146 -2.60 -17.28 -0.12
N PHE A 147 -3.07 -16.04 -0.19
CA PHE A 147 -4.10 -15.61 -1.13
C PHE A 147 -3.68 -15.79 -2.59
N LEU A 148 -2.48 -15.35 -2.97
CA LEU A 148 -1.93 -15.53 -4.32
C LEU A 148 -1.78 -17.01 -4.68
N ALA A 149 -1.36 -17.85 -3.73
CA ALA A 149 -1.22 -19.29 -3.95
C ALA A 149 -2.56 -20.03 -4.08
N GLU A 150 -3.62 -19.52 -3.45
CA GLU A 150 -4.94 -20.17 -3.39
C GLU A 150 -5.96 -19.62 -4.40
N THR A 151 -5.62 -18.54 -5.11
CA THR A 151 -6.52 -17.90 -6.09
C THR A 151 -5.96 -17.98 -7.50
N GLN A 152 -6.85 -17.93 -8.49
CA GLN A 152 -6.49 -17.87 -9.91
C GLN A 152 -6.42 -16.42 -10.42
N ILE A 153 -6.23 -15.44 -9.52
CA ILE A 153 -6.12 -14.03 -9.92
C ILE A 153 -4.79 -13.85 -10.64
N ILE A 154 -4.87 -13.41 -11.90
CA ILE A 154 -3.70 -13.28 -12.78
C ILE A 154 -3.04 -11.90 -12.61
N ASP A 155 -3.82 -10.87 -12.32
CA ASP A 155 -3.36 -9.49 -12.36
C ASP A 155 -3.51 -8.84 -10.99
N VAL A 156 -2.42 -8.92 -10.25
CA VAL A 156 -2.34 -8.51 -8.87
C VAL A 156 -0.96 -7.95 -8.60
N GLN A 157 -0.93 -6.77 -8.01
CA GLN A 157 0.28 -6.14 -7.51
C GLN A 157 0.14 -5.95 -6.01
N VAL A 158 1.17 -6.34 -5.27
CA VAL A 158 1.17 -6.32 -3.81
C VAL A 158 2.27 -5.38 -3.33
N PHE A 159 1.88 -4.37 -2.56
CA PHE A 159 2.77 -3.38 -1.96
C PHE A 159 2.79 -3.55 -0.45
N ILE A 160 3.96 -3.85 0.10
CA ILE A 160 4.16 -4.03 1.54
C ILE A 160 4.98 -2.87 2.09
N ARG A 161 4.37 -2.11 3.01
CA ARG A 161 5.08 -1.14 3.82
C ARG A 161 6.05 -1.87 4.76
N ASP A 162 7.33 -1.62 4.59
CA ASP A 162 8.40 -2.12 5.44
C ASP A 162 8.55 -1.25 6.70
N ALA A 163 7.61 -1.36 7.63
CA ALA A 163 7.66 -0.68 8.91
C ALA A 163 8.66 -1.33 9.88
N ARG A 164 8.99 -2.62 9.71
CA ARG A 164 10.01 -3.31 10.50
C ARG A 164 11.44 -3.11 9.99
N LEU A 165 11.65 -2.49 8.84
CA LEU A 165 12.98 -2.38 8.21
C LEU A 165 13.66 -3.75 8.04
N ILE A 166 12.88 -4.77 7.70
CA ILE A 166 13.36 -6.14 7.47
C ILE A 166 13.53 -6.32 5.97
N PHE A 167 14.75 -6.62 5.54
CA PHE A 167 15.11 -6.74 4.13
C PHE A 167 14.67 -8.04 3.47
N THR A 168 13.87 -8.86 4.16
CA THR A 168 13.35 -10.10 3.59
C THR A 168 12.23 -9.74 2.62
N GLN A 169 12.58 -9.78 1.34
CA GLN A 169 11.62 -9.64 0.26
C GLN A 169 10.99 -11.00 -0.03
N GLU A 170 9.69 -11.01 -0.23
CA GLU A 170 8.96 -12.17 -0.74
C GLU A 170 8.77 -11.98 -2.25
N GLU A 171 8.81 -13.06 -3.02
CA GLU A 171 8.55 -13.02 -4.46
C GLU A 171 7.13 -12.48 -4.73
N ASN A 172 6.98 -11.71 -5.81
CA ASN A 172 5.72 -11.08 -6.23
C ASN A 172 5.15 -10.02 -5.27
N MET A 173 5.99 -9.44 -4.41
CA MET A 173 5.62 -8.31 -3.56
C MET A 173 6.66 -7.19 -3.63
N THR A 174 6.21 -5.97 -3.81
CA THR A 174 7.03 -4.77 -3.76
C THR A 174 7.08 -4.24 -2.34
N TYR A 175 8.24 -4.28 -1.71
CA TYR A 175 8.46 -3.70 -0.39
C TYR A 175 8.87 -2.24 -0.50
N PHE A 176 8.27 -1.37 0.31
CA PHE A 176 8.58 0.05 0.33
C PHE A 176 8.68 0.61 1.75
N GLN A 177 9.69 1.45 1.99
CA GLN A 177 9.89 2.15 3.25
C GLN A 177 9.19 3.51 3.22
N THR A 178 9.14 4.14 2.04
CA THR A 178 8.44 5.40 1.81
C THR A 178 7.57 5.28 0.58
N GLU A 179 6.47 6.03 0.58
CA GLU A 179 5.50 6.08 -0.51
C GLU A 179 6.10 6.53 -1.83
N ALA A 180 7.20 7.28 -1.78
CA ALA A 180 7.91 7.74 -2.97
C ALA A 180 8.53 6.60 -3.79
N GLN A 181 8.77 5.43 -3.18
CA GLN A 181 9.38 4.29 -3.87
C GLN A 181 8.40 3.53 -4.76
N ILE A 182 7.09 3.73 -4.57
CA ILE A 182 6.04 3.02 -5.31
C ILE A 182 5.30 3.93 -6.29
N THR A 183 5.68 5.20 -6.41
CA THR A 183 5.00 6.13 -7.32
C THR A 183 5.17 5.71 -8.78
N ASP A 184 6.36 5.21 -9.13
CA ASP A 184 6.70 4.83 -10.49
C ASP A 184 6.01 3.51 -10.86
N ASP A 185 6.03 2.52 -9.95
CA ASP A 185 5.30 1.24 -10.11
C ASP A 185 3.80 1.45 -10.30
N LEU A 186 3.23 2.46 -9.63
CA LEU A 186 1.82 2.81 -9.71
C LEU A 186 1.49 3.79 -10.86
N ASN A 187 2.48 4.16 -11.69
CA ASN A 187 2.33 5.13 -12.78
C ASN A 187 1.69 6.45 -12.31
N MET A 188 2.14 6.98 -11.18
CA MET A 188 1.68 8.27 -10.65
C MET A 188 2.16 9.42 -11.52
N SER A 189 1.39 10.51 -11.55
CA SER A 189 1.74 11.75 -12.24
C SER A 189 3.01 12.34 -11.65
N GLU A 190 3.73 13.15 -12.44
CA GLU A 190 4.92 13.84 -11.94
C GLU A 190 4.60 14.74 -10.73
N GLU A 191 3.43 15.39 -10.75
CA GLU A 191 2.95 16.24 -9.66
C GLU A 191 2.77 15.45 -8.35
N THR A 192 2.03 14.33 -8.39
CA THR A 192 1.85 13.50 -7.19
C THR A 192 3.15 12.87 -6.75
N SER A 193 3.97 12.39 -7.70
CA SER A 193 5.27 11.81 -7.40
C SER A 193 6.17 12.81 -6.68
N ALA A 194 6.21 14.06 -7.15
CA ALA A 194 6.96 15.15 -6.50
C ALA A 194 6.39 15.49 -5.11
N ALA A 195 5.06 15.60 -4.98
CA ALA A 195 4.41 15.86 -3.70
C ALA A 195 4.68 14.76 -2.66
N VAL A 196 4.64 13.49 -3.09
CA VAL A 196 4.92 12.32 -2.25
C VAL A 196 6.41 12.28 -1.85
N ARG A 197 7.34 12.55 -2.77
CA ARG A 197 8.78 12.67 -2.48
C ARG A 197 9.06 13.78 -1.46
N ASN A 198 8.44 14.95 -1.64
CA ASN A 198 8.57 16.06 -0.69
C ASN A 198 8.05 15.70 0.71
N LEU A 199 6.92 15.01 0.80
CA LEU A 199 6.39 14.51 2.07
C LEU A 199 7.34 13.50 2.73
N ALA A 200 7.88 12.56 1.96
CA ALA A 200 8.83 11.56 2.43
C ALA A 200 10.12 12.22 2.95
N PHE A 201 10.72 13.11 2.15
CA PHE A 201 11.97 13.79 2.49
C PHE A 201 11.85 14.62 3.77
N ASN A 202 10.79 15.42 3.89
CA ASN A 202 10.61 16.34 5.01
C ASN A 202 10.22 15.63 6.33
N LYS A 203 9.57 14.45 6.27
CA LYS A 203 9.08 13.74 7.46
C LYS A 203 9.92 12.55 7.89
N LEU A 204 10.48 11.77 6.97
CA LEU A 204 11.04 10.43 7.27
C LEU A 204 12.57 10.40 7.31
N VAL A 205 13.24 11.25 6.54
CA VAL A 205 14.65 11.04 6.17
C VAL A 205 15.68 11.51 7.22
N PRO A 206 15.61 12.73 7.78
CA PRO A 206 16.77 13.25 8.49
C PRO A 206 17.03 12.62 9.87
N LYS A 207 16.03 11.97 10.49
CA LYS A 207 16.16 11.47 11.88
C LYS A 207 15.79 10.00 12.06
N PHE A 208 14.74 9.51 11.40
CA PHE A 208 14.25 8.15 11.64
C PHE A 208 15.05 7.12 10.83
N LEU A 209 15.15 7.30 9.51
CA LEU A 209 15.93 6.42 8.64
C LEU A 209 17.40 6.42 9.06
N LEU A 210 18.06 7.58 9.13
CA LEU A 210 19.49 7.65 9.48
C LEU A 210 19.83 7.02 10.85
N LYS A 211 18.99 7.19 11.88
CA LYS A 211 19.29 6.68 13.22
C LYS A 211 18.87 5.22 13.41
N ASN A 212 17.66 4.86 12.98
CA ASN A 212 17.08 3.54 13.27
C ASN A 212 17.47 2.51 12.21
N LEU A 213 17.50 2.87 10.93
CA LEU A 213 17.93 1.97 9.86
C LEU A 213 19.40 1.59 10.07
N LYS A 214 20.28 2.58 10.30
CA LYS A 214 21.70 2.34 10.61
C LYS A 214 21.87 1.46 11.86
N LYS A 215 21.20 1.79 12.96
CA LYS A 215 21.29 1.00 14.21
C LYS A 215 20.79 -0.43 14.03
N ARG A 216 19.74 -0.65 13.23
CA ARG A 216 19.16 -1.98 13.01
C ARG A 216 20.00 -2.82 12.06
N LEU A 217 20.46 -2.23 10.95
CA LEU A 217 21.41 -2.87 10.04
C LEU A 217 22.68 -3.33 10.77
N ILE A 218 23.26 -2.47 11.62
CA ILE A 218 24.42 -2.84 12.45
C ILE A 218 24.10 -3.98 13.43
N LYS A 219 22.86 -4.08 13.92
CA LYS A 219 22.44 -5.15 14.83
C LYS A 219 22.28 -6.50 14.10
N GLU A 220 21.88 -6.48 12.83
CA GLU A 220 21.81 -7.68 11.98
C GLU A 220 23.20 -8.18 11.57
N CYS A 221 24.19 -7.28 11.55
CA CYS A 221 25.60 -7.65 11.50
C CYS A 221 25.97 -8.41 12.78
N LYS A 222 25.95 -9.75 12.73
CA LYS A 222 26.37 -10.63 13.85
C LYS A 222 27.77 -10.30 14.37
N THR A 223 28.60 -9.69 13.53
CA THR A 223 29.88 -9.07 13.88
C THR A 223 29.89 -7.64 13.37
N ALA A 224 30.46 -6.70 14.13
CA ALA A 224 30.64 -5.30 13.71
C ALA A 224 31.74 -5.15 12.64
N ALA A 225 31.78 -6.06 11.67
CA ALA A 225 32.72 -6.02 10.56
C ALA A 225 32.48 -4.73 9.75
N VAL A 226 33.57 -4.02 9.44
CA VAL A 226 33.57 -2.74 8.72
C VAL A 226 32.76 -2.83 7.43
N SER A 227 32.89 -3.93 6.69
CA SER A 227 32.14 -4.18 5.45
C SER A 227 30.61 -4.21 5.63
N CYS A 228 30.12 -4.64 6.78
CA CYS A 228 28.68 -4.69 7.06
C CYS A 228 28.12 -3.31 7.41
N VAL A 229 28.91 -2.48 8.13
CA VAL A 229 28.57 -1.08 8.41
C VAL A 229 28.56 -0.26 7.12
N GLU A 230 29.54 -0.44 6.24
CA GLU A 230 29.59 0.23 4.94
C GLU A 230 28.44 -0.18 4.03
N SER A 231 28.09 -1.47 4.01
CA SER A 231 26.91 -1.97 3.27
C SER A 231 25.62 -1.34 3.82
N ALA A 232 25.49 -1.23 5.14
CA ALA A 232 24.36 -0.61 5.78
C ALA A 232 24.22 0.88 5.40
N GLU A 233 25.32 1.63 5.46
CA GLU A 233 25.36 3.04 5.09
C GLU A 233 25.03 3.26 3.62
N ARG A 234 25.56 2.42 2.73
CA ARG A 234 25.24 2.48 1.30
C ARG A 234 23.74 2.31 1.05
N ARG A 235 23.10 1.35 1.70
CA ARG A 235 21.65 1.13 1.56
C ARG A 235 20.82 2.28 2.10
N VAL A 236 21.26 2.91 3.21
CA VAL A 236 20.63 4.13 3.70
C VAL A 236 20.74 5.25 2.66
N LEU A 237 21.90 5.40 2.02
CA LEU A 237 22.13 6.39 0.96
C LEU A 237 21.29 6.11 -0.29
N GLU A 238 21.15 4.85 -0.71
CA GLU A 238 20.28 4.45 -1.83
C GLU A 238 18.83 4.85 -1.56
N VAL A 239 18.31 4.60 -0.36
CA VAL A 239 16.96 5.03 0.03
C VAL A 239 16.84 6.56 0.03
N ILE A 240 17.86 7.27 0.54
CA ILE A 240 17.89 8.75 0.53
C ILE A 240 17.88 9.30 -0.90
N ASP A 241 18.60 8.66 -1.82
CA ASP A 241 18.71 9.10 -3.20
C ASP A 241 17.37 8.91 -3.95
N GLN A 242 16.71 7.77 -3.76
CA GLN A 242 15.39 7.47 -4.34
C GLN A 242 14.30 8.46 -3.93
N ILE A 243 14.42 9.08 -2.76
CA ILE A 243 13.41 9.98 -2.20
C ILE A 243 13.85 11.45 -2.21
N ARG A 244 15.00 11.76 -2.83
CA ARG A 244 15.48 13.13 -2.94
C ARG A 244 14.48 13.95 -3.76
N PRO A 245 14.09 15.15 -3.30
CA PRO A 245 13.28 16.07 -4.10
C PRO A 245 13.95 16.38 -5.43
N VAL A 246 13.16 16.45 -6.50
CA VAL A 246 13.63 16.93 -7.80
C VAL A 246 13.78 18.47 -7.71
N PRO A 247 14.99 19.04 -7.93
CA PRO A 247 15.26 20.45 -7.67
C PRO A 247 14.33 21.44 -8.38
N GLU A 248 13.85 21.11 -9.59
CA GLU A 248 13.05 22.01 -10.43
C GLU A 248 11.61 22.21 -9.94
N LEU A 249 11.06 21.33 -9.09
CA LEU A 249 9.68 21.43 -8.59
C LEU A 249 9.58 22.01 -7.17
N ALA A 250 10.71 22.30 -6.52
CA ALA A 250 10.73 22.85 -5.16
C ALA A 250 10.29 24.33 -5.08
N LEU A 251 10.15 25.02 -6.22
CA LEU A 251 9.83 26.45 -6.28
C LEU A 251 8.34 26.78 -6.42
N VAL A 252 7.46 25.78 -6.64
CA VAL A 252 6.04 26.03 -6.94
C VAL A 252 5.14 25.96 -5.69
N GLY A 253 5.65 25.51 -4.54
CA GLY A 253 4.84 25.20 -3.35
C GLY A 253 4.75 26.26 -2.23
N ASN A 254 5.25 27.48 -2.44
CA ASN A 254 5.28 28.54 -1.42
C ASN A 254 4.51 29.81 -1.84
N ASN A 255 3.30 29.66 -2.39
CA ASN A 255 2.33 30.76 -2.53
C ASN A 255 0.95 30.30 -2.02
#